data_AF-A0A9D6ZQL1-F1
#
_entry.id   AF-A0A9D6ZQL1-F1
#
_cell.length_a   1.000
_cell.length_b   1.000
_cell.length_c   1.000
_cell.angle_alpha   90.00
_cell.angle_beta   90.00
_cell.angle_gamma   90.00
#
_symmetry.space_group_name_H-M   'P 1'
#
loop_
_entity.id
_entity.type
_entity.pdbx_description
1 polymer ?
#
loop_
_entity_poly.entity_id
_entity_poly.type
_entity_poly.pdbx_seq_one_letter_code
_entity_poly.pdbx_strand_id
1 'polypeptide(L)'
;MTKLYLFCRKIHRYIALAATALLSLMAGTGMMLSAPKIADALPWIDIKYARSIHGAMAPWAGLSVWLMLLTGLVLYLYPLWMRKNAPPPTTNGIN
;
A
#
# COMPACT_ATOMS: atom_id res chain seq x y z
N MET A 1 -0.82 -23.98 5.52
CA MET A 1 -1.20 -22.62 5.07
C MET A 1 -1.85 -22.72 3.70
N THR A 2 -3.01 -22.12 3.48
CA THR A 2 -3.70 -22.23 2.18
C THR A 2 -2.96 -21.45 1.09
N LYS A 3 -3.05 -21.93 -0.15
CA LYS A 3 -2.43 -21.29 -1.32
C LYS A 3 -2.91 -19.84 -1.51
N LEU A 4 -4.16 -19.55 -1.15
CA LEU A 4 -4.78 -18.23 -1.23
C LEU A 4 -4.10 -17.20 -0.30
N TYR A 5 -3.79 -17.56 0.95
CA TYR A 5 -3.14 -16.64 1.89
C TYR A 5 -1.73 -16.23 1.42
N LEU A 6 -0.96 -17.19 0.91
CA LEU A 6 0.38 -16.93 0.36
C LEU A 6 0.32 -16.04 -0.89
N PHE A 7 -0.66 -16.26 -1.76
CA PHE A 7 -0.90 -15.43 -2.93
C PHE A 7 -1.26 -13.99 -2.55
N CYS A 8 -2.23 -13.80 -1.64
CA CYS A 8 -2.59 -12.48 -1.12
C CYS A 8 -1.39 -11.77 -0.49
N ARG A 9 -0.55 -12.47 0.29
CA ARG A 9 0.65 -11.88 0.90
C ARG A 9 1.65 -11.39 -0.14
N LYS A 10 1.84 -12.15 -1.22
CA LYS A 10 2.75 -11.78 -2.31
C LYS A 10 2.24 -10.56 -3.06
N ILE A 11 0.94 -10.54 -3.41
CA ILE A 11 0.30 -9.40 -4.08
C ILE A 11 0.32 -8.15 -3.21
N HIS A 12 -0.03 -8.27 -1.92
CA HIS A 12 -0.02 -7.15 -0.98
C HIS A 12 1.34 -6.46 -0.95
N ARG A 13 2.45 -7.23 -0.97
CA ARG A 13 3.80 -6.66 -0.99
C ARG A 13 4.08 -5.85 -2.26
N TYR A 14 3.66 -6.33 -3.44
CA TYR A 14 3.84 -5.58 -4.68
C TYR A 14 2.99 -4.32 -4.72
N ILE A 15 1.74 -4.40 -4.25
CA ILE A 15 0.84 -3.24 -4.16
C ILE A 15 1.41 -2.22 -3.17
N ALA A 16 1.93 -2.65 -2.03
CA ALA A 16 2.56 -1.76 -1.05
C ALA A 16 3.78 -1.02 -1.62
N LEU A 17 4.61 -1.71 -2.42
CA LEU A 17 5.74 -1.08 -3.12
C LEU A 17 5.25 -0.03 -4.13
N ALA A 18 4.27 -0.38 -4.96
CA ALA A 18 3.68 0.54 -5.93
C ALA A 18 3.03 1.75 -5.25
N ALA A 19 2.25 1.53 -4.19
CA ALA A 19 1.64 2.58 -3.38
C ALA A 19 2.71 3.50 -2.78
N THR A 20 3.79 2.93 -2.22
CA THR A 20 4.88 3.71 -1.64
C THR A 20 5.54 4.61 -2.69
N ALA A 21 5.86 4.07 -3.88
CA ALA A 21 6.44 4.86 -4.96
C ALA A 21 5.52 6.00 -5.41
N LEU A 22 4.23 5.71 -5.60
CA LEU A 22 3.23 6.72 -5.98
C LEU A 22 3.05 7.79 -4.90
N LEU A 23 2.98 7.40 -3.63
CA LEU A 23 2.84 8.31 -2.50
C LEU A 23 4.08 9.18 -2.32
N SER A 24 5.29 8.65 -2.52
CA SER A 24 6.53 9.44 -2.48
C SER A 24 6.54 10.52 -3.56
N LEU A 25 6.12 10.17 -4.79
CA LEU A 25 6.03 11.13 -5.90
C LEU A 25 4.92 12.17 -5.67
N MET A 26 3.78 11.76 -5.12
CA MET A 26 2.70 12.66 -4.68
C MET A 26 3.15 13.60 -3.57
N ALA A 27 3.89 13.10 -2.58
CA ALA A 27 4.43 13.92 -1.50
C ALA A 27 5.45 14.94 -2.05
N GLY A 28 6.35 14.53 -2.94
CA GLY A 28 7.32 15.42 -3.59
C GLY A 28 6.62 16.55 -4.35
N THR A 29 5.71 16.21 -5.26
CA THR A 29 4.94 17.20 -6.02
C THR A 29 4.05 18.06 -5.12
N GLY A 30 3.46 17.49 -4.07
CA GLY A 30 2.67 18.23 -3.08
C GLY A 30 3.49 19.26 -2.30
N MET A 31 4.70 18.90 -1.87
CA MET A 31 5.64 19.82 -1.21
C MET A 31 6.03 20.98 -2.15
N MET A 32 6.30 20.70 -3.42
CA MET A 32 6.61 21.74 -4.40
C MET A 32 5.44 22.72 -4.60
N LEU A 33 4.20 22.23 -4.59
CA LEU A 33 3.02 23.07 -4.73
C LEU A 33 2.71 23.89 -3.47
N SER A 34 3.04 23.37 -2.29
CA SER A 34 2.76 24.03 -1.01
C SER A 34 3.85 25.00 -0.57
N ALA A 35 5.08 24.85 -1.06
CA ALA A 35 6.20 25.73 -0.75
C ALA A 35 6.79 26.34 -2.04
N PRO A 36 6.25 27.46 -2.55
CA PRO A 36 6.74 28.11 -3.76
C PRO A 36 8.23 28.51 -3.70
N LYS A 37 8.76 28.79 -2.50
CA LYS A 37 10.20 29.04 -2.28
C LYS A 37 11.10 27.84 -2.66
N ILE A 38 10.57 26.61 -2.60
CA ILE A 38 11.29 25.40 -3.05
C ILE A 38 11.26 25.32 -4.58
N ALA A 39 10.17 25.75 -5.21
CA ALA A 39 10.09 25.86 -6.66
C ALA A 39 11.06 26.92 -7.20
N ASP A 40 11.25 28.03 -6.48
CA ASP A 40 12.25 29.05 -6.82
C ASP A 40 13.70 28.50 -6.82
N ALA A 41 13.99 27.48 -6.01
CA ALA A 41 15.29 26.80 -5.97
C ALA A 41 15.47 25.76 -7.10
N LEU A 42 14.40 25.40 -7.81
CA LEU A 42 14.38 24.42 -8.90
C LEU A 42 13.78 25.05 -10.17
N PRO A 43 14.49 25.99 -10.81
CA PRO A 43 13.95 26.80 -11.92
C PRO A 43 13.57 25.98 -13.17
N TRP A 44 14.04 24.72 -13.25
CA TRP A 44 13.70 23.79 -14.33
C TRP A 44 12.35 23.07 -14.12
N ILE A 45 11.68 23.21 -12.98
CA ILE A 45 10.38 22.59 -12.72
C ILE A 45 9.27 23.64 -12.69
N ASP A 46 8.47 23.69 -13.75
CA ASP A 46 7.27 24.54 -13.80
C ASP A 46 6.24 24.05 -12.77
N ILE A 47 5.76 24.94 -11.91
CA ILE A 47 4.70 24.70 -10.94
C ILE A 47 3.44 24.13 -11.63
N LYS A 48 3.13 24.57 -12.85
CA LYS A 48 2.01 24.03 -13.63
C LYS A 48 2.20 22.55 -13.97
N TYR A 49 3.44 22.17 -14.30
CA TYR A 49 3.78 20.78 -14.58
C TYR A 49 3.69 19.92 -13.31
N ALA A 50 4.22 20.41 -12.18
CA ALA A 50 4.07 19.74 -10.89
C ALA A 50 2.60 19.52 -10.49
N ARG A 51 1.73 20.50 -10.74
CA ARG A 51 0.29 20.40 -10.50
C ARG A 51 -0.38 19.35 -11.38
N SER A 52 -0.01 19.30 -12.67
CA SER A 52 -0.52 18.31 -13.61
C SER A 52 -0.14 16.88 -13.19
N ILE A 53 1.13 16.65 -12.84
CA ILE A 53 1.60 15.36 -12.34
C ILE A 53 0.85 14.98 -11.05
N HIS A 54 0.81 15.88 -10.07
CA HIS A 54 0.15 15.62 -8.79
C HIS A 54 -1.33 15.24 -8.97
N GLY A 55 -2.06 15.97 -9.82
CA GLY A 55 -3.46 15.67 -10.12
C GLY A 55 -3.64 14.32 -10.83
N ALA A 56 -2.78 14.01 -11.80
CA ALA A 56 -2.84 12.76 -12.55
C ALA A 56 -2.49 11.53 -11.68
N MET A 57 -1.59 11.69 -10.70
CA MET A 57 -1.14 10.60 -9.83
C MET A 57 -2.09 10.32 -8.65
N ALA A 58 -2.86 11.32 -8.20
CA ALA A 58 -3.81 11.18 -7.10
C ALA A 58 -4.78 9.97 -7.22
N PRO A 59 -5.47 9.71 -8.34
CA PRO A 59 -6.37 8.56 -8.46
C PRO A 59 -5.63 7.22 -8.37
N TRP A 60 -4.42 7.13 -8.92
CA TRP A 60 -3.59 5.92 -8.87
C TRP A 60 -3.06 5.64 -7.46
N ALA A 61 -2.64 6.69 -6.74
CA ALA A 61 -2.24 6.58 -5.35
C ALA A 61 -3.43 6.13 -4.48
N GLY A 62 -4.61 6.73 -4.68
CA GLY A 62 -5.84 6.34 -3.99
C GLY A 62 -6.23 4.89 -4.24
N LEU A 63 -6.21 4.44 -5.49
CA LEU A 63 -6.49 3.05 -5.86
C LEU A 63 -5.49 2.08 -5.22
N SER A 64 -4.21 2.43 -5.22
CA SER A 64 -3.15 1.59 -4.65
C SER A 64 -3.31 1.44 -3.13
N VAL A 65 -3.65 2.53 -2.42
CA VAL A 65 -3.95 2.49 -0.98
C VAL A 65 -5.21 1.65 -0.71
N TRP A 66 -6.26 1.81 -1.51
CA TRP A 66 -7.50 1.03 -1.35
C TRP A 66 -7.25 -0.48 -1.53
N LEU A 67 -6.51 -0.88 -2.56
CA LEU A 67 -6.13 -2.27 -2.76
C LEU A 67 -5.22 -2.81 -1.65
N MET A 68 -4.32 -1.97 -1.12
CA MET A 68 -3.49 -2.32 0.02
C MET A 68 -4.33 -2.57 1.27
N LEU A 69 -5.35 -1.75 1.52
CA LEU A 69 -6.29 -1.93 2.64
C LEU A 69 -7.07 -3.25 2.50
N LEU A 70 -7.62 -3.54 1.31
CA LEU A 70 -8.35 -4.79 1.08
C LEU A 70 -7.48 -6.03 1.31
N THR A 71 -6.29 -6.04 0.71
CA THR A 71 -5.37 -7.17 0.84
C THR A 71 -4.83 -7.31 2.28
N GLY A 72 -4.60 -6.18 2.97
CA GLY A 72 -4.23 -6.16 4.39
C GLY A 72 -5.34 -6.72 5.29
N LEU A 73 -6.60 -6.35 5.02
CA LEU A 73 -7.76 -6.86 5.74
C LEU A 73 -7.89 -8.38 5.62
N VAL A 74 -7.70 -8.93 4.41
CA VAL A 74 -7.67 -10.39 4.20
C VAL A 74 -6.54 -11.03 4.99
N LEU A 75 -5.33 -10.47 4.95
CA LEU A 75 -4.18 -10.99 5.70
C LEU A 75 -4.36 -10.96 7.22
N TYR A 76 -5.13 -9.99 7.72
CA TYR A 76 -5.45 -9.85 9.14
C TYR A 76 -6.58 -10.78 9.60
N LEU A 77 -7.69 -10.86 8.85
CA LEU A 77 -8.86 -11.65 9.22
C LEU A 77 -8.65 -13.16 9.01
N TYR A 78 -7.91 -13.55 7.98
CA TYR A 78 -7.68 -14.96 7.64
C TYR A 78 -7.08 -15.80 8.80
N PRO A 79 -5.99 -15.38 9.48
CA PRO A 79 -5.45 -16.14 10.61
C PRO A 79 -6.39 -16.15 11.82
N LEU A 80 -7.15 -15.09 12.06
CA LEU A 80 -8.15 -15.05 13.14
C LEU A 80 -9.25 -16.08 12.90
N TRP A 81 -9.73 -16.19 11.66
CA TRP A 81 -10.73 -17.19 11.29
C TRP A 81 -10.20 -18.61 11.39
N MET A 82 -8.96 -18.87 10.97
CA MET A 82 -8.35 -20.20 11.15
C MET A 82 -8.13 -20.59 12.61
N ARG A 83 -7.74 -19.64 13.47
CA ARG A 83 -7.58 -19.91 14.92
C ARG A 83 -8.90 -20.31 15.58
N LYS A 84 -10.01 -19.69 15.19
CA LYS A 84 -11.35 -20.02 15.72
C LYS A 84 -11.83 -21.42 15.32
N ASN A 85 -11.41 -21.91 14.16
CA ASN A 85 -11.82 -23.21 13.62
C ASN A 85 -10.73 -24.29 13.73
N ALA A 86 -9.67 -24.05 14.51
CA ALA A 86 -8.63 -25.04 14.70
C ALA A 86 -9.21 -26.23 15.49
N PRO A 87 -9.03 -27.48 15.01
CA PRO A 87 -9.44 -28.64 15.79
C PRO A 87 -8.69 -28.65 17.13
N PRO A 88 -9.32 -29.16 18.20
CA PRO A 88 -8.65 -29.28 19.50
C PRO A 88 -7.37 -30.11 19.36
N PRO A 89 -6.31 -29.81 20.13
CA PRO A 89 -5.07 -30.58 20.08
C PRO A 89 -5.38 -32.04 20.39
N THR A 90 -5.05 -32.95 19.47
CA THR A 90 -5.19 -34.39 19.67
C THR A 90 -4.16 -34.85 20.69
N THR A 91 -4.62 -35.28 21.86
CA THR A 91 -3.84 -35.75 23.04
C THR A 91 -3.12 -37.10 22.85
N ASN A 92 -2.85 -37.53 21.62
CA ASN A 92 -2.25 -38.84 21.37
C ASN A 92 -0.74 -38.70 21.17
N GLY A 93 0.03 -38.67 22.26
CA GLY A 93 1.49 -38.56 22.19
C GLY A 93 2.27 -38.78 23.48
N ILE A 94 1.71 -39.50 24.46
CA ILE A 94 2.49 -39.99 25.61
C ILE A 94 2.11 -41.46 25.82
N ASN A 95 2.89 -42.34 25.21
CA ASN A 95 3.09 -43.72 25.64
C ASN A 95 4.59 -43.94 25.71
#